data_AF-A0A9W8TAS7-F1
#
_entry.id   AF-A0A9W8TAS7-F1
#
_cell.length_a   1.000
_cell.length_b   1.000
_cell.length_c   1.000
_cell.angle_alpha   90.00
_cell.angle_beta   90.00
_cell.angle_gamma   90.00
#
_symmetry.space_group_name_H-M   'P 1'
#
loop_
_entity.id
_entity.type
_entity.pdbx_description
1 polymer ?
#
loop_
_entity_poly.entity_id
_entity_poly.type
_entity_poly.pdbx_seq_one_letter_code
_entity_poly.pdbx_strand_id
1 'polypeptide(L)'
;MSASPTRPQACLLSLPRELRFLIYRFYFELEGGYVFDREDPYNGTLANAGGHAIDLSLMYACRSIAAETKDLPLQLNTVTFSTAYHQDWSPLAGRFEYLSILYCQIEEDLAKNLYPFITPEISIDIAHRFPSFVGILESFRRSIGSLDAPHRFEYTHRFAEAVITSLSDVSGRGITGAIIPTRRPIIRPFQLYHHRIHYSPDQLHSTFQQAATYTLSLLRQKEPAKFQEFVNAAPWRFKPSEFDSLRLDPWAIPLSAEPARIGHLLEDEEVWEAIQKWNYPIDEDALRRFYQPRPHRFRPSETRRYLTNNVCFRQSFRFSAAAVAIRFLDRLSPSQRLNLRRIVLQEDHVSVGQPECHAIGLIPFCRENPRLRIERHVGLWRNILHTIQRASFLELPDVIDDITKGERRCYIDHKRLAPALGSWFGEALAAVDAGMPAGSFTLVLDGNPAINLSSEIFQNTIQPNITVEKAFGRCFNTGPDSVNEYGQLAGIKIGSWAGNHLLRGMDHLNNQASVIQCNFNPGMPWDLDKMVEERRQWPAEGEE
;
A
#
# COMPACT_ATOMS: atom_id res chain seq x y z
N MET A 1 -27.27 -44.30 62.31
CA MET A 1 -26.17 -43.90 61.39
C MET A 1 -26.50 -42.49 60.90
N SER A 2 -25.57 -41.54 60.96
CA SER A 2 -25.84 -40.18 60.45
C SER A 2 -25.61 -40.16 58.94
N ALA A 3 -26.61 -39.74 58.17
CA ALA A 3 -26.45 -39.55 56.73
C ALA A 3 -25.75 -38.19 56.50
N SER A 4 -24.48 -38.23 56.10
CA SER A 4 -23.75 -37.04 55.67
C SER A 4 -24.56 -36.35 54.55
N PRO A 5 -24.86 -35.04 54.64
CA PRO A 5 -25.56 -34.35 53.57
C PRO A 5 -24.73 -34.45 52.28
N THR A 6 -25.33 -34.96 51.21
CA THR A 6 -24.70 -35.03 49.90
C THR A 6 -24.25 -33.64 49.49
N ARG A 7 -22.93 -33.42 49.33
CA ARG A 7 -22.41 -32.15 48.82
C ARG A 7 -23.15 -31.81 47.54
N PRO A 8 -23.74 -30.61 47.40
CA PRO A 8 -24.43 -30.24 46.17
C PRO A 8 -23.42 -30.31 45.02
N GLN A 9 -23.70 -31.14 44.02
CA GLN A 9 -22.83 -31.31 42.87
C GLN A 9 -22.85 -30.00 42.07
N ALA A 10 -21.76 -29.23 42.15
CA ALA A 10 -21.66 -27.91 41.54
C ALA A 10 -21.82 -28.00 40.02
N CYS A 11 -23.00 -27.66 39.51
CA CYS A 11 -23.30 -27.65 38.09
C CYS A 11 -23.03 -26.25 37.52
N LEU A 12 -22.26 -26.16 36.45
CA LEU A 12 -22.00 -24.89 35.76
C LEU A 12 -23.31 -24.19 35.35
N LEU A 13 -24.33 -24.95 34.94
CA LEU A 13 -25.65 -24.44 34.55
C LEU A 13 -26.54 -24.03 35.73
N SER A 14 -26.21 -24.43 36.97
CA SER A 14 -26.95 -23.96 38.17
C SER A 14 -26.44 -22.62 38.71
N LEU A 15 -25.32 -22.10 38.19
CA LEU A 15 -24.83 -20.77 38.54
C LEU A 15 -25.66 -19.67 37.84
N PRO A 16 -25.84 -18.49 38.46
CA PRO A 16 -26.36 -17.28 37.80
C PRO A 16 -25.62 -16.97 36.49
N ARG A 17 -26.35 -16.42 35.51
CA ARG A 17 -25.85 -16.20 34.14
C ARG A 17 -24.61 -15.30 34.11
N GLU A 18 -24.51 -14.38 35.06
CA GLU A 18 -23.42 -13.44 35.26
C GLU A 18 -22.13 -14.19 35.64
N LEU A 19 -22.23 -15.15 36.55
CA LEU A 19 -21.11 -16.02 36.93
C LEU A 19 -20.74 -17.00 35.80
N ARG A 20 -21.74 -17.53 35.07
CA ARG A 20 -21.47 -18.34 33.87
C ARG A 20 -20.71 -17.52 32.82
N PHE A 21 -21.12 -16.29 32.56
CA PHE A 21 -20.44 -15.39 31.61
C PHE A 21 -18.99 -15.09 32.02
N LEU A 22 -18.70 -14.89 33.31
CA LEU A 22 -17.32 -14.74 33.79
C LEU A 22 -16.48 -16.00 33.56
N ILE A 23 -17.04 -17.19 33.77
CA ILE A 23 -16.38 -18.48 33.50
C ILE A 23 -16.17 -18.69 32.00
N TYR A 24 -17.16 -18.38 31.16
CA TYR A 24 -17.03 -18.43 29.71
C TYR A 24 -15.99 -17.44 29.19
N ARG A 25 -15.94 -16.23 29.76
CA ARG A 25 -14.93 -15.22 29.44
C ARG A 25 -13.52 -15.76 29.75
N PHE A 26 -13.30 -16.28 30.94
CA PHE A 26 -12.03 -16.91 31.34
C PHE A 26 -11.62 -18.09 30.45
N TYR A 27 -12.57 -18.82 29.86
CA TYR A 27 -12.28 -19.93 28.94
C TYR A 27 -11.94 -19.47 27.52
N PHE A 28 -12.65 -18.47 26.99
CA PHE A 28 -12.57 -18.12 25.56
C PHE A 28 -11.69 -16.89 25.26
N GLU A 29 -11.45 -15.98 26.21
CA GLU A 29 -10.56 -14.83 26.05
C GLU A 29 -9.10 -15.28 26.21
N LEU A 30 -8.30 -15.16 25.14
CA LEU A 30 -6.90 -15.56 25.13
C LEU A 30 -5.97 -14.35 25.13
N GLU A 31 -4.85 -14.44 25.84
CA GLU A 31 -3.76 -13.47 25.75
C GLU A 31 -3.19 -13.44 24.31
N GLY A 32 -3.03 -12.25 23.75
CA GLY A 32 -2.71 -12.05 22.32
C GLY A 32 -3.86 -12.34 21.35
N GLY A 33 -4.96 -12.95 21.79
CA GLY A 33 -6.13 -13.26 20.98
C GLY A 33 -5.89 -14.34 19.91
N TYR A 34 -6.47 -14.12 18.73
CA TYR A 34 -6.39 -15.04 17.59
C TYR A 34 -5.50 -14.47 16.48
N VAL A 35 -4.76 -15.33 15.81
CA VAL A 35 -3.90 -15.01 14.66
C VAL A 35 -4.33 -15.86 13.48
N PHE A 36 -4.49 -15.23 12.31
CA PHE A 36 -4.79 -15.92 11.06
C PHE A 36 -3.51 -16.50 10.44
N ASP A 37 -3.57 -17.74 9.96
CA ASP A 37 -2.45 -18.37 9.25
C ASP A 37 -2.14 -17.65 7.93
N ARG A 38 -1.06 -16.86 7.94
CA ARG A 38 -0.59 -16.06 6.81
C ARG A 38 0.13 -16.88 5.72
N GLU A 39 0.46 -18.14 5.97
CA GLU A 39 1.15 -19.00 4.99
C GLU A 39 0.13 -19.60 3.99
N ASP A 40 -1.14 -19.81 4.39
CA ASP A 40 -2.28 -20.06 3.49
C ASP A 40 -3.33 -18.92 3.54
N PRO A 41 -3.16 -17.82 2.79
CA PRO A 41 -4.20 -16.79 2.66
C PRO A 41 -5.52 -17.24 1.98
N TYR A 42 -5.62 -18.43 1.37
CA TYR A 42 -6.80 -18.87 0.61
C TYR A 42 -7.72 -19.78 1.42
N ASN A 43 -7.20 -20.61 2.32
CA ASN A 43 -7.91 -21.58 3.16
C ASN A 43 -7.48 -21.55 4.64
N GLY A 44 -6.47 -20.74 5.00
CA GLY A 44 -5.91 -20.65 6.35
C GLY A 44 -6.94 -20.38 7.44
N THR A 45 -6.61 -20.83 8.65
CA THR A 45 -7.49 -20.84 9.82
C THR A 45 -7.00 -19.89 10.90
N LEU A 46 -7.86 -19.60 11.89
CA LEU A 46 -7.45 -18.91 13.11
C LEU A 46 -6.80 -19.89 14.10
N ALA A 47 -5.60 -19.56 14.54
CA ALA A 47 -4.92 -20.15 15.69
C ALA A 47 -4.96 -19.16 16.88
N ASN A 48 -4.53 -19.59 18.07
CA ASN A 48 -4.19 -18.67 19.14
C ASN A 48 -2.83 -17.97 18.86
N ALA A 49 -2.51 -16.92 19.62
CA ALA A 49 -1.24 -16.19 19.46
C ALA A 49 0.04 -17.04 19.65
N GLY A 50 -0.06 -18.22 20.26
CA GLY A 50 1.01 -19.21 20.38
C GLY A 50 1.06 -20.23 19.24
N GLY A 51 0.28 -20.06 18.16
CA GLY A 51 0.26 -20.96 17.00
C GLY A 51 -0.49 -22.29 17.19
N HIS A 52 -1.21 -22.47 18.31
CA HIS A 52 -1.99 -23.68 18.57
C HIS A 52 -3.46 -23.50 18.14
N ALA A 53 -4.15 -24.61 17.87
CA ALA A 53 -5.58 -24.58 17.57
C ALA A 53 -6.40 -23.93 18.71
N ILE A 54 -7.46 -23.20 18.36
CA ILE A 54 -8.36 -22.56 19.34
C ILE A 54 -9.19 -23.63 20.05
N ASP A 55 -9.08 -23.70 21.38
CA ASP A 55 -9.90 -24.63 22.16
C ASP A 55 -11.34 -24.14 22.30
N LEU A 56 -12.27 -24.90 21.72
CA LEU A 56 -13.71 -24.69 21.81
C LEU A 56 -14.42 -25.84 22.55
N SER A 57 -13.68 -26.71 23.25
CA SER A 57 -14.22 -27.94 23.87
C SER A 57 -15.38 -27.70 24.82
N LEU A 58 -15.34 -26.61 25.60
CA LEU A 58 -16.45 -26.20 26.47
C LEU A 58 -17.75 -25.90 25.71
N MET A 59 -17.67 -25.41 24.47
CA MET A 59 -18.87 -25.23 23.63
C MET A 59 -19.48 -26.58 23.25
N TYR A 60 -18.65 -27.54 22.85
CA TYR A 60 -19.10 -28.86 22.39
C TYR A 60 -19.61 -29.77 23.53
N ALA A 61 -19.29 -29.45 24.79
CA ALA A 61 -19.72 -30.22 25.96
C ALA A 61 -21.24 -30.18 26.22
N CYS A 62 -21.97 -29.13 25.82
CA CYS A 62 -23.41 -29.02 26.09
C CYS A 62 -24.12 -28.03 25.15
N ARG A 63 -25.32 -28.40 24.65
CA ARG A 63 -26.15 -27.52 23.79
C ARG A 63 -26.52 -26.18 24.45
N SER A 64 -26.79 -26.16 25.75
CA SER A 64 -27.10 -24.92 26.48
C SER A 64 -25.88 -24.01 26.57
N ILE A 65 -24.70 -24.58 26.80
CA ILE A 65 -23.44 -23.82 26.79
C ILE A 65 -23.18 -23.28 25.38
N ALA A 66 -23.22 -24.13 24.35
CA ALA A 66 -23.08 -23.69 22.96
C ALA A 66 -24.04 -22.55 22.57
N ALA A 67 -25.30 -22.59 23.03
CA ALA A 67 -26.26 -21.52 22.78
C ALA A 67 -25.92 -20.20 23.52
N GLU A 68 -25.36 -20.28 24.73
CA GLU A 68 -24.88 -19.12 25.50
C GLU A 68 -23.53 -18.59 25.03
N THR A 69 -22.69 -19.41 24.38
CA THR A 69 -21.28 -19.09 24.10
C THR A 69 -20.88 -18.99 22.64
N LYS A 70 -21.71 -19.45 21.68
CA LYS A 70 -21.40 -19.48 20.22
C LYS A 70 -20.82 -18.19 19.63
N ASP A 71 -21.16 -17.05 20.21
CA ASP A 71 -20.76 -15.73 19.74
C ASP A 71 -19.50 -15.20 20.47
N LEU A 72 -19.16 -15.74 21.65
CA LEU A 72 -18.13 -15.21 22.54
C LEU A 72 -16.69 -15.29 22.01
N PRO A 73 -16.22 -16.38 21.36
CA PRO A 73 -14.87 -16.47 20.82
C PRO A 73 -14.46 -15.25 19.98
N LEU A 74 -15.31 -14.83 19.04
CA LEU A 74 -15.06 -13.66 18.17
C LEU A 74 -15.41 -12.31 18.82
N GLN A 75 -16.19 -12.31 19.90
CA GLN A 75 -16.52 -11.09 20.66
C GLN A 75 -15.45 -10.69 21.67
N LEU A 76 -14.74 -11.66 22.24
CA LEU A 76 -13.73 -11.44 23.29
C LEU A 76 -12.32 -11.22 22.72
N ASN A 77 -11.99 -11.89 21.61
CA ASN A 77 -10.63 -11.89 21.08
C ASN A 77 -10.42 -10.85 19.98
N THR A 78 -9.23 -10.25 19.98
CA THR A 78 -8.70 -9.55 18.80
C THR A 78 -8.33 -10.58 17.75
N VAL A 79 -8.61 -10.31 16.47
CA VAL A 79 -8.16 -11.15 15.35
C VAL A 79 -7.07 -10.44 14.58
N THR A 80 -5.89 -11.05 14.50
CA THR A 80 -4.69 -10.46 13.89
C THR A 80 -4.36 -11.12 12.55
N PHE A 81 -4.05 -10.29 11.55
CA PHE A 81 -3.59 -10.69 10.22
C PHE A 81 -2.25 -10.01 9.93
N SER A 82 -1.35 -10.69 9.22
CA SER A 82 -0.07 -10.13 8.78
C SER A 82 0.08 -10.19 7.26
N THR A 83 1.11 -9.54 6.71
CA THR A 83 1.42 -9.63 5.27
C THR A 83 1.68 -11.09 4.88
N ALA A 84 0.90 -11.62 3.94
CA ALA A 84 0.97 -13.02 3.56
C ALA A 84 1.98 -13.28 2.43
N TYR A 85 2.78 -14.32 2.59
CA TYR A 85 3.70 -14.85 1.60
C TYR A 85 3.53 -16.36 1.51
N HIS A 86 3.36 -16.89 0.31
CA HIS A 86 3.48 -18.32 0.05
C HIS A 86 4.30 -18.52 -1.23
N GLN A 87 5.21 -19.49 -1.25
CA GLN A 87 6.17 -19.65 -2.35
C GLN A 87 5.50 -19.87 -3.71
N ASP A 88 4.41 -20.63 -3.72
CA ASP A 88 3.66 -20.99 -4.94
C ASP A 88 2.73 -19.86 -5.42
N TRP A 89 2.38 -18.92 -4.52
CA TRP A 89 1.45 -17.83 -4.81
C TRP A 89 2.12 -16.46 -4.96
N SER A 90 3.41 -16.35 -4.60
CA SER A 90 4.25 -15.19 -4.96
C SER A 90 4.23 -14.89 -6.47
N PRO A 91 4.34 -15.85 -7.40
CA PRO A 91 4.16 -15.56 -8.83
C PRO A 91 2.78 -14.97 -9.14
N LEU A 92 1.70 -15.55 -8.60
CA LEU A 92 0.34 -15.09 -8.83
C LEU A 92 0.09 -13.66 -8.28
N ALA A 93 0.67 -13.34 -7.12
CA ALA A 93 0.67 -11.98 -6.56
C ALA A 93 1.44 -10.99 -7.46
N GLY A 94 2.56 -11.41 -8.06
CA GLY A 94 3.30 -10.60 -9.03
C GLY A 94 2.52 -10.38 -10.33
N ARG A 95 1.83 -11.40 -10.84
CA ARG A 95 0.96 -11.27 -12.03
C ARG A 95 -0.22 -10.35 -11.76
N PHE A 96 -0.80 -10.44 -10.56
CA PHE A 96 -1.81 -9.49 -10.08
C PHE A 96 -1.27 -8.05 -10.00
N GLU A 97 -0.07 -7.81 -9.45
CA GLU A 97 0.58 -6.48 -9.46
C GLU A 97 0.71 -5.95 -10.89
N TYR A 98 1.18 -6.78 -11.83
CA TYR A 98 1.31 -6.40 -13.25
C TYR A 98 -0.03 -6.05 -13.90
N LEU A 99 -1.03 -6.94 -13.82
CA LEU A 99 -2.30 -6.76 -14.51
C LEU A 99 -3.13 -5.61 -13.95
N SER A 100 -3.13 -5.40 -12.62
CA SER A 100 -3.80 -4.24 -12.00
C SER A 100 -3.19 -2.91 -12.47
N ILE A 101 -1.86 -2.86 -12.65
CA ILE A 101 -1.16 -1.65 -13.11
C ILE A 101 -1.34 -1.44 -14.61
N LEU A 102 -1.25 -2.50 -15.41
CA LEU A 102 -1.52 -2.47 -16.84
C LEU A 102 -2.95 -2.00 -17.12
N TYR A 103 -3.94 -2.50 -16.37
CA TYR A 103 -5.33 -2.02 -16.45
C TYR A 103 -5.45 -0.53 -16.13
N CYS A 104 -4.78 -0.03 -15.07
CA CYS A 104 -4.78 1.41 -14.77
C CYS A 104 -4.15 2.25 -15.89
N GLN A 105 -3.12 1.76 -16.57
CA GLN A 105 -2.55 2.43 -17.74
C GLN A 105 -3.50 2.43 -18.94
N ILE A 106 -4.26 1.35 -19.15
CA ILE A 106 -5.28 1.28 -20.20
C ILE A 106 -6.47 2.21 -19.88
N GLU A 107 -6.91 2.30 -18.61
CA GLU A 107 -7.88 3.32 -18.18
C GLU A 107 -7.40 4.74 -18.49
N GLU A 108 -6.15 5.04 -18.14
CA GLU A 108 -5.52 6.33 -18.41
C GLU A 108 -5.40 6.65 -19.90
N ASP A 109 -4.89 5.73 -20.71
CA ASP A 109 -4.60 5.98 -22.11
C ASP A 109 -5.90 6.05 -22.93
N LEU A 110 -6.95 5.32 -22.54
CA LEU A 110 -8.30 5.54 -23.06
C LEU A 110 -8.85 6.90 -22.64
N ALA A 111 -8.70 7.32 -21.37
CA ALA A 111 -9.19 8.62 -20.90
C ALA A 111 -8.46 9.81 -21.56
N LYS A 112 -7.15 9.67 -21.84
CA LYS A 112 -6.35 10.63 -22.63
C LYS A 112 -6.84 10.69 -24.08
N ASN A 113 -6.96 9.55 -24.75
CA ASN A 113 -7.36 9.49 -26.17
C ASN A 113 -8.83 9.95 -26.38
N LEU A 114 -9.71 9.75 -25.40
CA LEU A 114 -11.11 10.17 -25.43
C LEU A 114 -11.35 11.59 -24.88
N TYR A 115 -10.34 12.25 -24.29
CA TYR A 115 -10.45 13.64 -23.80
C TYR A 115 -11.07 14.63 -24.82
N PRO A 116 -10.78 14.57 -26.14
CA PRO A 116 -11.40 15.49 -27.12
C PRO A 116 -12.92 15.41 -27.22
N PHE A 117 -13.53 14.37 -26.63
CA PHE A 117 -14.98 14.14 -26.57
C PHE A 117 -15.58 14.50 -25.19
N ILE A 118 -14.78 15.04 -24.26
CA ILE A 118 -15.27 15.57 -22.98
C ILE A 118 -15.98 16.90 -23.25
N THR A 119 -17.31 16.85 -23.31
CA THR A 119 -18.16 18.05 -23.40
C THR A 119 -18.09 18.87 -22.10
N PRO A 120 -18.45 20.18 -22.12
CA PRO A 120 -18.47 21.01 -20.91
C PRO A 120 -19.30 20.40 -19.77
N GLU A 121 -20.40 19.72 -20.10
CA GLU A 121 -21.26 19.04 -19.13
C GLU A 121 -20.54 17.85 -18.47
N ILE A 122 -19.82 17.02 -19.25
CA ILE A 122 -18.98 15.94 -18.68
C ILE A 122 -17.89 16.53 -17.78
N SER A 123 -17.28 17.65 -18.20
CA SER A 123 -16.26 18.33 -17.40
C SER A 123 -16.82 18.82 -16.06
N ILE A 124 -18.03 19.38 -16.04
CA ILE A 124 -18.74 19.79 -14.82
C ILE A 124 -19.11 18.58 -13.95
N ASP A 125 -19.64 17.51 -14.54
CA ASP A 125 -19.99 16.26 -13.83
C ASP A 125 -18.78 15.63 -13.12
N ILE A 126 -17.61 15.65 -13.78
CA ILE A 126 -16.35 15.17 -13.20
C ILE A 126 -15.82 16.15 -12.15
N ALA A 127 -15.81 17.47 -12.43
CA ALA A 127 -15.32 18.49 -11.51
C ALA A 127 -16.13 18.54 -10.20
N HIS A 128 -17.44 18.31 -10.26
CA HIS A 128 -18.31 18.27 -9.09
C HIS A 128 -18.01 17.07 -8.18
N ARG A 129 -17.69 15.90 -8.76
CA ARG A 129 -17.47 14.65 -8.03
C ARG A 129 -16.00 14.41 -7.63
N PHE A 130 -15.07 14.86 -8.46
CA PHE A 130 -13.62 14.68 -8.30
C PHE A 130 -12.85 15.98 -8.63
N PRO A 131 -12.94 17.04 -7.80
CA PRO A 131 -12.34 18.34 -8.10
C PRO A 131 -10.83 18.29 -8.39
N SER A 132 -10.09 17.41 -7.71
CA SER A 132 -8.65 17.20 -7.91
C SER A 132 -8.28 16.57 -9.26
N PHE A 133 -9.24 15.95 -9.96
CA PHE A 133 -9.02 15.34 -11.27
C PHE A 133 -9.06 16.36 -12.43
N VAL A 134 -9.59 17.57 -12.22
CA VAL A 134 -9.68 18.62 -13.25
C VAL A 134 -8.30 19.03 -13.77
N GLY A 135 -7.31 19.16 -12.89
CA GLY A 135 -5.92 19.45 -13.29
C GLY A 135 -5.27 18.32 -14.10
N ILE A 136 -5.79 17.09 -13.97
CA ILE A 136 -5.33 15.91 -14.73
C ILE A 136 -5.93 15.95 -16.14
N LEU A 137 -7.23 16.25 -16.25
CA LEU A 137 -7.91 16.48 -17.53
C LEU A 137 -7.22 17.60 -18.35
N GLU A 138 -6.91 18.75 -17.74
CA GLU A 138 -6.17 19.82 -18.43
C GLU A 138 -4.71 19.44 -18.75
N SER A 139 -4.14 18.44 -18.10
CA SER A 139 -2.82 17.89 -18.50
C SER A 139 -2.94 16.94 -19.70
N PHE A 140 -4.01 16.14 -19.80
CA PHE A 140 -4.29 15.31 -20.98
C PHE A 140 -4.42 16.18 -22.24
N ARG A 141 -5.15 17.30 -22.14
CA ARG A 141 -5.27 18.33 -23.19
C ARG A 141 -3.92 18.76 -23.77
N ARG A 142 -2.92 18.97 -22.90
CA ARG A 142 -1.57 19.43 -23.29
C ARG A 142 -0.80 18.32 -24.01
N SER A 143 -0.92 17.06 -23.56
CA SER A 143 -0.24 15.90 -24.16
C SER A 143 -0.78 15.51 -25.54
N ILE A 144 -2.07 15.73 -25.81
CA ILE A 144 -2.69 15.39 -27.10
C ILE A 144 -2.16 16.27 -28.25
N GLY A 145 -1.71 17.48 -27.95
CA GLY A 145 -1.11 18.39 -28.93
C GLY A 145 0.29 18.00 -29.44
N SER A 146 0.87 16.90 -28.92
CA SER A 146 2.26 16.50 -29.22
C SER A 146 2.43 15.03 -29.64
N LEU A 147 1.36 14.32 -30.02
CA LEU A 147 1.40 12.89 -30.34
C LEU A 147 0.73 12.57 -31.68
N ASP A 148 1.53 12.14 -32.65
CA ASP A 148 1.03 11.53 -33.89
C ASP A 148 0.34 10.17 -33.62
N ALA A 149 -0.58 9.80 -34.51
CA ALA A 149 -1.42 8.60 -34.37
C ALA A 149 -0.67 7.27 -34.06
N PRO A 150 0.56 7.00 -34.56
CA PRO A 150 1.29 5.77 -34.23
C PRO A 150 1.65 5.60 -32.75
N HIS A 151 1.70 6.68 -31.97
CA HIS A 151 2.22 6.66 -30.60
C HIS A 151 1.15 6.45 -29.51
N ARG A 152 -0.13 6.30 -29.89
CA ARG A 152 -1.30 6.32 -28.98
C ARG A 152 -1.32 5.24 -27.88
N PHE A 153 -0.61 4.13 -28.09
CA PHE A 153 -0.51 2.99 -27.14
C PHE A 153 0.95 2.62 -26.81
N GLU A 154 1.91 3.50 -27.13
CA GLU A 154 3.34 3.20 -26.99
C GLU A 154 3.76 3.00 -25.52
N TYR A 155 3.08 3.66 -24.57
CA TYR A 155 3.32 3.48 -23.13
C TYR A 155 2.93 2.08 -22.64
N THR A 156 1.82 1.53 -23.14
CA THR A 156 1.33 0.19 -22.79
C THR A 156 2.33 -0.89 -23.22
N HIS A 157 2.84 -0.80 -24.45
CA HIS A 157 3.86 -1.72 -24.97
C HIS A 157 5.20 -1.60 -24.21
N ARG A 158 5.70 -0.36 -24.03
CA ARG A 158 6.96 -0.11 -23.30
C ARG A 158 6.89 -0.51 -21.82
N PHE A 159 5.70 -0.61 -21.23
CA PHE A 159 5.54 -1.10 -19.86
C PHE A 159 5.87 -2.59 -19.74
N ALA A 160 5.40 -3.44 -20.66
CA ALA A 160 5.74 -4.87 -20.67
C ALA A 160 7.26 -5.08 -20.81
N GLU A 161 7.89 -4.43 -21.80
CA GLU A 161 9.34 -4.45 -22.02
C GLU A 161 10.13 -3.97 -20.78
N ALA A 162 9.69 -2.88 -20.14
CA ALA A 162 10.34 -2.34 -18.95
C ALA A 162 10.16 -3.23 -17.71
N VAL A 163 9.04 -3.96 -17.59
CA VAL A 163 8.80 -4.96 -16.54
C VAL A 163 9.67 -6.19 -16.77
N ILE A 164 9.70 -6.76 -17.97
CA ILE A 164 10.60 -7.88 -18.34
C ILE A 164 12.06 -7.48 -18.08
N THR A 165 12.46 -6.28 -18.52
CA THR A 165 13.81 -5.74 -18.24
C THR A 165 14.09 -5.66 -16.73
N SER A 166 13.13 -5.20 -15.93
CA SER A 166 13.24 -5.09 -14.45
C SER A 166 13.10 -6.41 -13.70
N LEU A 167 12.78 -7.50 -14.39
CA LEU A 167 12.77 -8.88 -13.88
C LEU A 167 13.94 -9.72 -14.45
N SER A 168 14.62 -9.25 -15.50
CA SER A 168 15.68 -9.97 -16.22
C SER A 168 16.98 -10.13 -15.44
N ASP A 169 17.83 -11.08 -15.84
CA ASP A 169 19.18 -11.29 -15.31
C ASP A 169 20.10 -10.06 -15.48
N VAL A 170 19.83 -9.13 -16.42
CA VAL A 170 20.64 -7.90 -16.58
C VAL A 170 20.28 -6.83 -15.55
N SER A 171 19.01 -6.78 -15.11
CA SER A 171 18.62 -6.12 -13.86
C SER A 171 18.92 -6.99 -12.62
N GLY A 172 19.49 -8.18 -12.84
CA GLY A 172 19.48 -9.34 -11.96
C GLY A 172 20.44 -9.23 -10.79
N ARG A 173 20.27 -8.19 -9.96
CA ARG A 173 20.78 -8.06 -8.60
C ARG A 173 20.16 -6.83 -7.92
N GLY A 174 19.28 -7.04 -6.95
CA GLY A 174 18.89 -6.01 -5.96
C GLY A 174 20.01 -5.70 -4.93
N ILE A 175 21.26 -5.77 -5.38
CA ILE A 175 22.54 -5.84 -4.61
C ILE A 175 23.39 -4.78 -5.39
N THR A 176 23.61 -4.91 -6.70
CA THR A 176 24.40 -3.97 -7.53
C THR A 176 23.51 -3.17 -8.49
N GLY A 177 23.31 -1.87 -8.23
CA GLY A 177 22.43 -1.01 -9.03
C GLY A 177 23.16 -0.09 -10.01
N ALA A 178 22.71 -0.10 -11.28
CA ALA A 178 22.94 0.97 -12.25
C ALA A 178 21.59 1.41 -12.83
N ILE A 179 20.82 0.44 -13.35
CA ILE A 179 19.37 0.54 -13.51
C ILE A 179 18.75 -0.03 -12.22
N ILE A 180 18.44 0.84 -11.25
CA ILE A 180 18.05 0.45 -9.89
C ILE A 180 16.76 -0.41 -9.88
N PRO A 181 16.80 -1.70 -9.49
CA PRO A 181 15.59 -2.47 -9.26
C PRO A 181 14.94 -2.00 -7.95
N THR A 182 13.66 -1.67 -7.99
CA THR A 182 12.85 -1.44 -6.78
C THR A 182 12.31 -2.75 -6.23
N ARG A 183 12.00 -2.78 -4.93
CA ARG A 183 11.33 -3.92 -4.29
C ARG A 183 9.84 -4.08 -4.67
N ARG A 184 9.28 -3.07 -5.35
CA ARG A 184 8.13 -3.19 -6.25
C ARG A 184 8.66 -3.02 -7.68
N PRO A 185 9.12 -4.09 -8.36
CA PRO A 185 9.80 -3.97 -9.66
C PRO A 185 8.84 -3.56 -10.79
N ILE A 186 7.53 -3.75 -10.59
CA ILE A 186 6.47 -3.48 -11.57
C ILE A 186 5.94 -2.05 -11.40
N ILE A 187 5.73 -1.58 -10.15
CA ILE A 187 5.27 -0.20 -9.87
C ILE A 187 6.29 0.88 -10.31
N ARG A 188 7.59 0.56 -10.41
CA ARG A 188 8.62 1.58 -10.74
C ARG A 188 8.69 1.96 -12.23
N PRO A 189 8.61 1.05 -13.21
CA PRO A 189 8.35 1.42 -14.60
C PRO A 189 7.12 2.33 -14.72
N PHE A 190 6.00 1.97 -14.09
CA PHE A 190 4.80 2.80 -14.02
C PHE A 190 5.10 4.19 -13.46
N GLN A 191 5.68 4.30 -12.26
CA GLN A 191 6.09 5.57 -11.67
C GLN A 191 7.03 6.38 -12.57
N LEU A 192 8.03 5.76 -13.20
CA LEU A 192 8.99 6.47 -14.06
C LEU A 192 8.38 7.02 -15.35
N TYR A 193 7.41 6.33 -15.95
CA TYR A 193 6.70 6.83 -17.12
C TYR A 193 5.65 7.89 -16.73
N HIS A 194 4.96 7.72 -15.60
CA HIS A 194 3.91 8.64 -15.15
C HIS A 194 4.49 9.95 -14.58
N HIS A 195 5.59 9.88 -13.81
CA HIS A 195 6.37 11.04 -13.34
C HIS A 195 6.86 11.96 -14.48
N ARG A 196 6.95 11.48 -15.72
CA ARG A 196 7.38 12.31 -16.87
C ARG A 196 6.28 13.20 -17.46
N ILE A 197 5.00 12.94 -17.14
CA ILE A 197 3.86 13.59 -17.81
C ILE A 197 2.86 14.19 -16.81
N HIS A 198 2.54 13.48 -15.73
CA HIS A 198 1.51 13.88 -14.78
C HIS A 198 2.01 13.69 -13.34
N TYR A 199 2.36 14.78 -12.63
CA TYR A 199 2.52 14.72 -11.18
C TYR A 199 2.15 16.04 -10.50
N SER A 200 0.94 16.08 -9.94
CA SER A 200 0.72 16.79 -8.68
C SER A 200 1.14 15.83 -7.55
N PRO A 201 1.82 16.29 -6.49
CA PRO A 201 2.21 15.44 -5.36
C PRO A 201 1.02 14.88 -4.54
N ASP A 202 -0.21 15.27 -4.88
CA ASP A 202 -1.44 14.95 -4.14
C ASP A 202 -2.31 13.86 -4.78
N GLN A 203 -1.81 13.13 -5.78
CA GLN A 203 -2.55 12.06 -6.44
C GLN A 203 -2.58 10.79 -5.58
N LEU A 204 -3.79 10.40 -5.14
CA LEU A 204 -4.07 9.14 -4.47
C LEU A 204 -4.58 8.11 -5.47
N HIS A 205 -4.14 6.86 -5.36
CA HIS A 205 -4.47 5.80 -6.30
C HIS A 205 -5.98 5.52 -6.31
N SER A 206 -6.61 5.44 -5.14
CA SER A 206 -8.05 5.17 -5.04
C SER A 206 -8.92 6.25 -5.68
N THR A 207 -8.65 7.53 -5.36
CA THR A 207 -9.39 8.67 -5.90
C THR A 207 -9.15 8.83 -7.40
N PHE A 208 -7.90 8.60 -7.84
CA PHE A 208 -7.54 8.63 -9.25
C PHE A 208 -8.26 7.55 -10.06
N GLN A 209 -8.20 6.29 -9.62
CA GLN A 209 -8.86 5.18 -10.31
C GLN A 209 -10.38 5.39 -10.36
N GLN A 210 -11.01 5.80 -9.25
CA GLN A 210 -12.44 6.14 -9.24
C GLN A 210 -12.81 7.25 -10.23
N ALA A 211 -12.00 8.30 -10.34
CA ALA A 211 -12.23 9.40 -11.27
C ALA A 211 -12.00 8.98 -12.74
N ALA A 212 -10.98 8.16 -13.02
CA ALA A 212 -10.71 7.60 -14.34
C ALA A 212 -11.85 6.68 -14.81
N THR A 213 -12.25 5.70 -13.99
CA THR A 213 -13.39 4.81 -14.31
C THR A 213 -14.69 5.62 -14.50
N TYR A 214 -14.96 6.62 -13.64
CA TYR A 214 -16.15 7.46 -13.78
C TYR A 214 -16.13 8.26 -15.09
N THR A 215 -15.00 8.88 -15.44
CA THR A 215 -14.79 9.60 -16.69
C THR A 215 -15.05 8.70 -17.90
N LEU A 216 -14.48 7.49 -17.91
CA LEU A 216 -14.72 6.49 -18.96
C LEU A 216 -16.17 6.01 -19.00
N SER A 217 -16.85 5.90 -17.87
CA SER A 217 -18.27 5.50 -17.82
C SER A 217 -19.18 6.54 -18.45
N LEU A 218 -18.93 7.84 -18.25
CA LEU A 218 -19.65 8.94 -18.90
C LEU A 218 -19.36 8.97 -20.41
N LEU A 219 -18.10 8.83 -20.81
CA LEU A 219 -17.68 8.81 -22.21
C LEU A 219 -18.27 7.61 -22.97
N ARG A 220 -18.35 6.43 -22.34
CA ARG A 220 -19.03 5.25 -22.92
C ARG A 220 -20.53 5.44 -23.10
N GLN A 221 -21.19 6.23 -22.25
CA GLN A 221 -22.62 6.49 -22.35
C GLN A 221 -22.94 7.53 -23.43
N LYS A 222 -22.13 8.58 -23.57
CA LYS A 222 -22.35 9.63 -24.58
C LYS A 222 -21.75 9.30 -25.95
N GLU A 223 -20.59 8.65 -26.00
CA GLU A 223 -19.80 8.38 -27.21
C GLU A 223 -19.38 6.90 -27.34
N PRO A 224 -20.33 5.93 -27.30
CA PRO A 224 -20.03 4.50 -27.32
C PRO A 224 -19.28 4.06 -28.59
N ALA A 225 -19.59 4.66 -29.74
CA ALA A 225 -18.93 4.37 -31.00
C ALA A 225 -17.43 4.74 -30.96
N LYS A 226 -17.07 5.87 -30.33
CA LYS A 226 -15.67 6.27 -30.18
C LYS A 226 -14.93 5.43 -29.16
N PHE A 227 -15.56 5.08 -28.04
CA PHE A 227 -14.96 4.11 -27.10
C PHE A 227 -14.65 2.77 -27.80
N GLN A 228 -15.58 2.26 -28.61
CA GLN A 228 -15.38 1.04 -29.41
C GLN A 228 -14.28 1.21 -30.47
N GLU A 229 -14.23 2.35 -31.18
CA GLU A 229 -13.17 2.67 -32.16
C GLU A 229 -11.77 2.62 -31.52
N PHE A 230 -11.58 3.25 -30.36
CA PHE A 230 -10.28 3.24 -29.67
C PHE A 230 -9.92 1.87 -29.08
N VAL A 231 -10.86 1.14 -28.49
CA VAL A 231 -10.59 -0.21 -27.95
C VAL A 231 -10.28 -1.21 -29.06
N ASN A 232 -10.90 -1.08 -30.24
CA ASN A 232 -10.62 -1.93 -31.41
C ASN A 232 -9.32 -1.56 -32.15
N ALA A 233 -8.78 -0.35 -31.95
CA ALA A 233 -7.57 0.15 -32.64
C ALA A 233 -6.26 -0.17 -31.90
N ALA A 234 -6.34 -0.94 -30.81
CA ALA A 234 -5.26 -1.16 -29.85
C ALA A 234 -4.72 -2.61 -29.92
N PRO A 235 -3.51 -2.89 -29.38
CA PRO A 235 -2.81 -4.16 -29.59
C PRO A 235 -3.26 -5.31 -28.66
N TRP A 236 -4.46 -5.26 -28.07
CA TRP A 236 -4.96 -6.23 -27.08
C TRP A 236 -6.14 -7.06 -27.62
N ARG A 237 -6.46 -8.18 -26.96
CA ARG A 237 -7.47 -9.14 -27.45
C ARG A 237 -8.89 -8.96 -26.89
N PHE A 238 -9.07 -8.10 -25.89
CA PHE A 238 -10.39 -7.89 -25.29
C PHE A 238 -11.32 -7.03 -26.15
N LYS A 239 -12.62 -7.35 -26.11
CA LYS A 239 -13.69 -6.56 -26.73
C LYS A 239 -14.12 -5.42 -25.81
N PRO A 240 -14.74 -4.35 -26.33
CA PRO A 240 -15.26 -3.24 -25.52
C PRO A 240 -16.21 -3.67 -24.38
N SER A 241 -16.93 -4.79 -24.54
CA SER A 241 -17.81 -5.39 -23.52
C SER A 241 -17.08 -6.11 -22.38
N GLU A 242 -15.81 -6.49 -22.59
CA GLU A 242 -14.99 -7.23 -21.63
C GLU A 242 -14.13 -6.29 -20.77
N PHE A 243 -14.05 -5.00 -21.12
CA PHE A 243 -13.22 -3.98 -20.46
C PHE A 243 -13.39 -3.93 -18.94
N ASP A 244 -14.63 -3.82 -18.44
CA ASP A 244 -14.91 -3.77 -16.99
C ASP A 244 -14.47 -5.06 -16.26
N SER A 245 -14.39 -6.19 -16.98
CA SER A 245 -13.93 -7.46 -16.42
C SER A 245 -12.41 -7.59 -16.33
N LEU A 246 -11.65 -6.61 -16.82
CA LEU A 246 -10.19 -6.55 -16.66
C LEU A 246 -9.79 -5.89 -15.33
N ARG A 247 -10.71 -5.13 -14.72
CA ARG A 247 -10.49 -4.49 -13.43
C ARG A 247 -10.28 -5.54 -12.35
N LEU A 248 -9.18 -5.40 -11.64
CA LEU A 248 -8.90 -6.11 -10.40
C LEU A 248 -9.01 -5.10 -9.25
N ASP A 249 -9.79 -5.43 -8.21
CA ASP A 249 -9.83 -4.59 -7.01
C ASP A 249 -8.46 -4.61 -6.31
N PRO A 250 -7.89 -3.46 -5.90
CA PRO A 250 -6.52 -3.38 -5.36
C PRO A 250 -6.27 -4.36 -4.20
N TRP A 251 -7.24 -4.47 -3.30
CA TRP A 251 -7.21 -5.32 -2.11
C TRP A 251 -7.64 -6.79 -2.35
N ALA A 252 -7.88 -7.19 -3.59
CA ALA A 252 -8.30 -8.56 -3.89
C ALA A 252 -7.15 -9.57 -3.70
N ILE A 253 -7.53 -10.80 -3.35
CA ILE A 253 -6.68 -11.99 -3.50
C ILE A 253 -7.44 -12.89 -4.50
N PRO A 254 -7.18 -12.76 -5.80
CA PRO A 254 -8.00 -13.36 -6.86
C PRO A 254 -7.80 -14.88 -6.94
N LEU A 255 -8.72 -15.59 -7.59
CA LEU A 255 -8.51 -17.01 -7.91
C LEU A 255 -7.58 -17.13 -9.12
N SER A 256 -6.70 -18.13 -9.17
CA SER A 256 -5.66 -18.26 -10.22
C SER A 256 -6.16 -18.21 -11.67
N ALA A 257 -7.39 -18.66 -11.93
CA ALA A 257 -8.04 -18.61 -13.24
C ALA A 257 -8.37 -17.18 -13.72
N GLU A 258 -8.53 -16.22 -12.82
CA GLU A 258 -8.94 -14.85 -13.14
C GLU A 258 -7.78 -14.00 -13.70
N PRO A 259 -6.61 -13.89 -13.03
CA PRO A 259 -5.41 -13.31 -13.64
C PRO A 259 -4.93 -14.07 -14.87
N ALA A 260 -5.18 -15.40 -14.96
CA ALA A 260 -4.87 -16.16 -16.17
C ALA A 260 -5.76 -15.75 -17.37
N ARG A 261 -7.07 -15.52 -17.14
CA ARG A 261 -7.97 -15.00 -18.17
C ARG A 261 -7.62 -13.56 -18.57
N ILE A 262 -7.40 -12.68 -17.60
CA ILE A 262 -7.10 -11.26 -17.84
C ILE A 262 -5.76 -11.13 -18.56
N GLY A 263 -4.75 -11.89 -18.14
CA GLY A 263 -3.44 -11.94 -18.79
C GLY A 263 -3.50 -12.36 -20.26
N HIS A 264 -4.26 -13.42 -20.58
CA HIS A 264 -4.45 -13.85 -21.97
C HIS A 264 -5.21 -12.84 -22.86
N LEU A 265 -6.07 -12.00 -22.25
CA LEU A 265 -6.75 -10.89 -22.96
C LEU A 265 -5.83 -9.68 -23.20
N LEU A 266 -4.71 -9.61 -22.48
CA LEU A 266 -3.72 -8.51 -22.50
C LEU A 266 -2.34 -8.95 -23.01
N GLU A 267 -2.21 -10.20 -23.48
CA GLU A 267 -1.00 -10.82 -24.03
C GLU A 267 0.21 -10.77 -23.07
N ASP A 268 -0.01 -11.09 -21.78
CA ASP A 268 1.01 -11.02 -20.74
C ASP A 268 1.96 -12.23 -20.67
N GLU A 269 1.91 -13.16 -21.62
CA GLU A 269 2.62 -14.46 -21.55
C GLU A 269 4.13 -14.32 -21.26
N GLU A 270 4.86 -13.43 -21.94
CA GLU A 270 6.30 -13.19 -21.69
C GLU A 270 6.58 -12.61 -20.28
N VAL A 271 5.70 -11.73 -19.80
CA VAL A 271 5.79 -11.13 -18.46
C VAL A 271 5.50 -12.19 -17.39
N TRP A 272 4.54 -13.07 -17.65
CA TRP A 272 4.19 -14.18 -16.77
C TRP A 272 5.33 -15.21 -16.67
N GLU A 273 6.04 -15.51 -17.76
CA GLU A 273 7.28 -16.31 -17.70
C GLU A 273 8.38 -15.60 -16.89
N ALA A 274 8.61 -14.31 -17.14
CA ALA A 274 9.62 -13.52 -16.41
C ALA A 274 9.33 -13.42 -14.89
N ILE A 275 8.06 -13.37 -14.48
CA ILE A 275 7.64 -13.38 -13.06
C ILE A 275 7.92 -14.74 -12.38
N GLN A 276 7.79 -15.84 -13.13
CA GLN A 276 8.00 -17.20 -12.61
C GLN A 276 9.48 -17.60 -12.57
N LYS A 277 10.30 -17.03 -13.46
CA LYS A 277 11.71 -17.38 -13.66
C LYS A 277 12.55 -17.27 -12.37
N TRP A 278 13.48 -18.21 -12.21
CA TRP A 278 14.60 -18.09 -11.28
C TRP A 278 15.80 -17.50 -12.03
N ASN A 279 16.29 -16.35 -11.56
CA ASN A 279 17.43 -15.65 -12.14
C ASN A 279 18.72 -16.07 -11.44
N TYR A 280 19.84 -15.96 -12.16
CA TYR A 280 21.17 -16.21 -11.61
C TYR A 280 21.95 -14.91 -11.39
N PRO A 281 22.95 -14.87 -10.48
CA PRO A 281 23.74 -13.67 -10.26
C PRO A 281 24.59 -13.35 -11.50
N ILE A 282 24.54 -12.11 -11.97
CA ILE A 282 25.45 -11.54 -12.98
C ILE A 282 26.91 -11.86 -12.63
N ASP A 283 27.74 -12.30 -13.59
CA ASP A 283 29.14 -12.66 -13.36
C ASP A 283 30.06 -11.48 -12.98
N GLU A 284 31.27 -11.78 -12.50
CA GLU A 284 32.20 -10.75 -12.00
C GLU A 284 32.74 -9.84 -13.12
N ASP A 285 32.90 -10.33 -14.35
CA ASP A 285 33.43 -9.53 -15.45
C ASP A 285 32.35 -8.62 -16.06
N ALA A 286 31.09 -9.05 -16.07
CA ALA A 286 29.94 -8.20 -16.35
C ALA A 286 29.82 -7.09 -15.30
N LEU A 287 29.95 -7.39 -14.00
CA LEU A 287 30.06 -6.35 -12.96
C LEU A 287 31.23 -5.38 -13.22
N ARG A 288 32.44 -5.91 -13.46
CA ARG A 288 33.64 -5.08 -13.71
C ARG A 288 33.51 -4.15 -14.91
N ARG A 289 32.71 -4.53 -15.92
CA ARG A 289 32.35 -3.69 -17.07
C ARG A 289 31.32 -2.62 -16.73
N PHE A 290 30.28 -2.93 -15.94
CA PHE A 290 29.22 -1.98 -15.58
C PHE A 290 29.61 -0.91 -14.56
N TYR A 291 30.61 -1.14 -13.69
CA TYR A 291 30.91 -0.26 -12.54
C TYR A 291 32.14 0.63 -12.66
N GLN A 292 32.90 0.59 -13.75
CA GLN A 292 33.98 1.56 -13.96
C GLN A 292 33.37 2.95 -14.23
N PRO A 293 33.84 4.04 -13.57
CA PRO A 293 35.10 4.15 -12.83
C PRO A 293 34.98 4.12 -11.29
N ARG A 294 33.86 3.66 -10.70
CA ARG A 294 33.62 3.69 -9.23
C ARG A 294 33.57 2.29 -8.58
N PRO A 295 34.73 1.70 -8.21
CA PRO A 295 34.77 0.38 -7.57
C PRO A 295 34.07 0.40 -6.20
N HIS A 296 32.96 -0.33 -6.09
CA HIS A 296 32.29 -0.56 -4.82
C HIS A 296 33.08 -1.61 -4.02
N ARG A 297 33.30 -1.35 -2.72
CA ARG A 297 33.99 -2.30 -1.82
C ARG A 297 32.97 -3.20 -1.13
N PHE A 298 32.92 -4.47 -1.53
CA PHE A 298 32.17 -5.52 -0.83
C PHE A 298 32.77 -5.81 0.56
N ARG A 299 31.95 -6.21 1.55
CA ARG A 299 32.46 -6.89 2.76
C ARG A 299 33.09 -8.23 2.34
N PRO A 300 34.19 -8.72 2.94
CA PRO A 300 34.77 -10.02 2.60
C PRO A 300 33.80 -11.22 2.76
N SER A 301 32.77 -11.08 3.60
CA SER A 301 31.66 -12.01 3.74
C SER A 301 30.71 -12.04 2.53
N GLU A 302 30.47 -10.90 1.88
CA GLU A 302 29.64 -10.78 0.68
C GLU A 302 30.35 -11.39 -0.52
N THR A 303 31.63 -11.04 -0.73
CA THR A 303 32.47 -11.66 -1.77
C THR A 303 32.48 -13.18 -1.62
N ARG A 304 32.61 -13.69 -0.39
CA ARG A 304 32.53 -15.13 -0.11
C ARG A 304 31.15 -15.70 -0.44
N ARG A 305 30.07 -15.14 0.11
CA ARG A 305 28.68 -15.62 -0.09
C ARG A 305 28.24 -15.60 -1.56
N TYR A 306 28.79 -14.69 -2.35
CA TYR A 306 28.60 -14.60 -3.80
C TYR A 306 29.42 -15.64 -4.57
N LEU A 307 30.70 -15.85 -4.22
CA LEU A 307 31.58 -16.78 -4.95
C LEU A 307 31.40 -18.27 -4.57
N THR A 308 30.90 -18.60 -3.38
CA THR A 308 30.81 -20.00 -2.91
C THR A 308 29.53 -20.73 -3.32
N ASN A 309 28.48 -20.02 -3.75
CA ASN A 309 27.14 -20.57 -3.85
C ASN A 309 26.47 -20.23 -5.19
N ASN A 310 25.94 -21.23 -5.91
CA ASN A 310 25.04 -21.05 -7.05
C ASN A 310 23.63 -20.58 -6.60
N VAL A 311 23.55 -19.38 -6.00
CA VAL A 311 22.29 -18.82 -5.49
C VAL A 311 21.46 -18.25 -6.64
N CYS A 312 20.51 -19.04 -7.15
CA CYS A 312 19.41 -18.47 -7.92
C CYS A 312 18.45 -17.69 -6.99
N PHE A 313 17.76 -16.69 -7.54
CA PHE A 313 16.81 -15.85 -6.80
C PHE A 313 15.59 -15.51 -7.66
N ARG A 314 14.48 -15.16 -6.98
CA ARG A 314 13.24 -14.68 -7.60
C ARG A 314 12.61 -13.63 -6.70
N GLN A 315 11.81 -12.74 -7.27
CA GLN A 315 11.08 -11.73 -6.50
C GLN A 315 10.06 -12.37 -5.56
N SER A 316 9.94 -11.81 -4.34
CA SER A 316 9.02 -12.27 -3.30
C SER A 316 7.85 -11.31 -3.17
N PHE A 317 6.82 -11.49 -3.99
CA PHE A 317 5.57 -10.73 -3.94
C PHE A 317 4.70 -11.23 -2.78
N ARG A 318 3.86 -10.35 -2.22
CA ARG A 318 3.06 -10.62 -1.01
C ARG A 318 1.71 -9.94 -1.06
N PHE A 319 0.68 -10.56 -0.48
CA PHE A 319 -0.61 -9.91 -0.25
C PHE A 319 -0.60 -9.16 1.09
N SER A 320 -1.14 -7.95 1.10
CA SER A 320 -1.26 -7.11 2.31
C SER A 320 -2.07 -7.78 3.42
N ALA A 321 -1.85 -7.45 4.68
CA ALA A 321 -2.68 -7.90 5.80
C ALA A 321 -4.16 -7.54 5.59
N ALA A 322 -4.46 -6.35 5.06
CA ALA A 322 -5.82 -5.92 4.72
C ALA A 322 -6.53 -6.87 3.73
N ALA A 323 -5.87 -7.23 2.62
CA ALA A 323 -6.40 -8.14 1.60
C ALA A 323 -6.72 -9.54 2.15
N VAL A 324 -5.85 -10.06 3.04
CA VAL A 324 -6.07 -11.35 3.72
C VAL A 324 -7.28 -11.27 4.65
N ALA A 325 -7.40 -10.19 5.42
CA ALA A 325 -8.54 -9.96 6.31
C ALA A 325 -9.87 -9.82 5.55
N ILE A 326 -9.89 -9.10 4.41
CA ILE A 326 -11.06 -8.99 3.53
C ILE A 326 -11.50 -10.37 3.05
N ARG A 327 -10.59 -11.15 2.44
CA ARG A 327 -10.88 -12.50 1.96
C ARG A 327 -11.30 -13.48 3.09
N PHE A 328 -10.90 -13.23 4.33
CA PHE A 328 -11.42 -13.96 5.49
C PHE A 328 -12.84 -13.53 5.88
N LEU A 329 -13.10 -12.22 5.92
CA LEU A 329 -14.43 -11.65 6.22
C LEU A 329 -15.49 -12.08 5.19
N ASP A 330 -15.14 -12.18 3.91
CA ASP A 330 -16.02 -12.69 2.85
C ASP A 330 -16.48 -14.14 3.10
N ARG A 331 -15.64 -14.98 3.72
CA ARG A 331 -15.96 -16.38 4.07
C ARG A 331 -16.87 -16.49 5.30
N LEU A 332 -16.99 -15.46 6.12
CA LEU A 332 -17.81 -15.48 7.32
C LEU A 332 -19.28 -15.19 6.99
N SER A 333 -20.19 -15.82 7.74
CA SER A 333 -21.60 -15.40 7.74
C SER A 333 -21.76 -13.99 8.34
N PRO A 334 -22.79 -13.21 7.95
CA PRO A 334 -23.08 -11.90 8.55
C PRO A 334 -23.17 -11.95 10.09
N SER A 335 -23.73 -13.03 10.65
CA SER A 335 -23.76 -13.29 12.10
C SER A 335 -22.37 -13.38 12.73
N GLN A 336 -21.41 -14.03 12.07
CA GLN A 336 -20.03 -14.11 12.57
C GLN A 336 -19.31 -12.76 12.44
N ARG A 337 -19.54 -12.01 11.35
CA ARG A 337 -18.96 -10.66 11.20
C ARG A 337 -19.51 -9.68 12.23
N LEU A 338 -20.80 -9.74 12.57
CA LEU A 338 -21.44 -8.97 13.64
C LEU A 338 -20.93 -9.33 15.06
N ASN A 339 -20.21 -10.44 15.21
CA ASN A 339 -19.56 -10.82 16.47
C ASN A 339 -18.16 -10.24 16.63
N LEU A 340 -17.43 -9.94 15.55
CA LEU A 340 -16.09 -9.35 15.65
C LEU A 340 -16.11 -8.00 16.37
N ARG A 341 -15.06 -7.72 17.16
CA ARG A 341 -14.89 -6.44 17.87
C ARG A 341 -13.61 -5.71 17.48
N ARG A 342 -12.47 -6.41 17.44
CA ARG A 342 -11.17 -5.82 17.10
C ARG A 342 -10.44 -6.67 16.06
N ILE A 343 -10.00 -6.02 14.99
CA ILE A 343 -9.08 -6.60 14.00
C ILE A 343 -7.78 -5.79 14.04
N VAL A 344 -6.65 -6.48 14.00
CA VAL A 344 -5.33 -5.87 13.86
C VAL A 344 -4.71 -6.35 12.55
N LEU A 345 -4.27 -5.41 11.72
CA LEU A 345 -3.64 -5.67 10.42
C LEU A 345 -2.18 -5.24 10.53
N GLN A 346 -1.26 -6.19 10.43
CA GLN A 346 0.18 -5.99 10.49
C GLN A 346 0.75 -5.98 9.07
N GLU A 347 0.84 -4.80 8.46
CA GLU A 347 1.50 -4.58 7.16
C GLU A 347 3.03 -4.55 7.36
N ASP A 348 3.55 -5.67 7.89
CA ASP A 348 4.93 -5.91 8.32
C ASP A 348 5.92 -6.11 7.16
N HIS A 349 5.45 -6.17 5.91
CA HIS A 349 6.27 -6.23 4.70
C HIS A 349 5.60 -5.50 3.52
N VAL A 350 6.42 -5.06 2.55
CA VAL A 350 5.91 -4.54 1.27
C VAL A 350 5.09 -5.60 0.55
N SER A 351 3.89 -5.20 0.12
CA SER A 351 2.89 -6.01 -0.57
C SER A 351 2.46 -5.39 -1.92
N VAL A 352 1.75 -6.21 -2.71
CA VAL A 352 1.23 -5.88 -4.05
C VAL A 352 -0.09 -5.10 -4.00
N GLY A 353 -0.53 -4.57 -5.14
CA GLY A 353 -1.86 -3.98 -5.30
C GLY A 353 -2.02 -2.54 -4.83
N GLN A 354 -0.93 -1.77 -4.67
CA GLN A 354 -0.99 -0.42 -4.08
C GLN A 354 -1.62 -0.47 -2.66
N PRO A 355 -1.01 -1.24 -1.73
CA PRO A 355 -1.59 -1.57 -0.43
C PRO A 355 -1.98 -0.35 0.41
N GLU A 356 -1.41 0.81 0.13
CA GLU A 356 -1.80 2.11 0.69
C GLU A 356 -3.35 2.25 0.71
N CYS A 357 -4.03 1.97 -0.41
CA CYS A 357 -5.48 2.17 -0.57
C CYS A 357 -6.40 1.07 0.02
N HIS A 358 -5.86 -0.07 0.48
CA HIS A 358 -6.67 -1.24 0.83
C HIS A 358 -7.64 -1.05 2.02
N ALA A 359 -7.55 0.06 2.75
CA ALA A 359 -8.52 0.43 3.77
C ALA A 359 -9.95 0.59 3.22
N ILE A 360 -10.10 0.91 1.93
CA ILE A 360 -11.41 1.09 1.27
C ILE A 360 -12.20 -0.22 1.21
N GLY A 361 -11.54 -1.35 0.93
CA GLY A 361 -12.17 -2.68 0.92
C GLY A 361 -12.72 -3.13 2.29
N LEU A 362 -12.33 -2.46 3.38
CA LEU A 362 -12.83 -2.74 4.74
C LEU A 362 -14.12 -1.96 5.08
N ILE A 363 -14.46 -0.92 4.32
CA ILE A 363 -15.62 -0.04 4.57
C ILE A 363 -16.95 -0.83 4.67
N PRO A 364 -17.26 -1.83 3.81
CA PRO A 364 -18.51 -2.59 3.90
C PRO A 364 -18.69 -3.30 5.25
N PHE A 365 -17.63 -3.93 5.77
CA PHE A 365 -17.69 -4.69 7.03
C PHE A 365 -17.80 -3.77 8.25
N CYS A 366 -17.15 -2.60 8.21
CA CYS A 366 -17.32 -1.58 9.25
C CYS A 366 -18.74 -0.97 9.25
N ARG A 367 -19.38 -0.84 8.07
CA ARG A 367 -20.79 -0.42 7.95
C ARG A 367 -21.76 -1.51 8.43
N GLU A 368 -21.51 -2.78 8.10
CA GLU A 368 -22.29 -3.94 8.57
C GLU A 368 -22.20 -4.09 10.10
N ASN A 369 -21.02 -3.90 10.69
CA ASN A 369 -20.78 -4.00 12.13
C ASN A 369 -20.19 -2.69 12.71
N PRO A 370 -21.04 -1.72 13.15
CA PRO A 370 -20.58 -0.47 13.77
C PRO A 370 -19.77 -0.62 15.06
N ARG A 371 -19.70 -1.82 15.65
CA ARG A 371 -18.86 -2.15 16.82
C ARG A 371 -17.48 -2.71 16.44
N LEU A 372 -17.21 -2.92 15.15
CA LEU A 372 -15.91 -3.35 14.67
C LEU A 372 -14.91 -2.18 14.75
N ARG A 373 -13.70 -2.49 15.22
CA ARG A 373 -12.56 -1.58 15.28
C ARG A 373 -11.39 -2.24 14.56
N ILE A 374 -10.80 -1.54 13.59
CA ILE A 374 -9.68 -2.03 12.79
C ILE A 374 -8.48 -1.12 12.98
N GLU A 375 -7.38 -1.68 13.47
CA GLU A 375 -6.10 -1.00 13.57
C GLU A 375 -5.16 -1.53 12.48
N ARG A 376 -4.71 -0.65 11.60
CA ARG A 376 -3.78 -0.99 10.52
C ARG A 376 -2.39 -0.49 10.86
N HIS A 377 -1.59 -1.36 11.43
CA HIS A 377 -0.20 -1.13 11.80
C HIS A 377 0.69 -1.33 10.57
N VAL A 378 1.47 -0.29 10.21
CA VAL A 378 2.33 -0.29 9.02
C VAL A 378 3.77 -0.11 9.44
N GLY A 379 4.59 -1.15 9.21
CA GLY A 379 5.99 -1.18 9.63
C GLY A 379 6.84 -0.14 8.89
N LEU A 380 7.29 0.90 9.59
CA LEU A 380 8.14 1.95 9.02
C LEU A 380 9.39 1.34 8.37
N TRP A 381 10.05 0.40 9.06
CA TRP A 381 11.32 -0.20 8.61
C TRP A 381 11.17 -1.28 7.54
N ARG A 382 10.16 -2.15 7.65
CA ARG A 382 9.98 -3.31 6.76
C ARG A 382 9.02 -3.07 5.59
N ASN A 383 8.24 -1.98 5.63
CA ASN A 383 7.30 -1.60 4.59
C ASN A 383 7.64 -0.23 4.01
N ILE A 384 7.42 0.87 4.75
CA ILE A 384 7.51 2.24 4.18
C ILE A 384 8.93 2.58 3.70
N LEU A 385 9.93 2.52 4.59
CA LEU A 385 11.34 2.78 4.25
C LEU A 385 11.85 1.75 3.21
N HIS A 386 11.38 0.51 3.31
CA HIS A 386 11.67 -0.60 2.40
C HIS A 386 11.14 -0.39 0.95
N THR A 387 10.17 0.51 0.73
CA THR A 387 9.76 0.93 -0.63
C THR A 387 10.67 2.00 -1.23
N ILE A 388 11.18 2.93 -0.41
CA ILE A 388 11.93 4.11 -0.88
C ILE A 388 13.44 3.88 -0.98
N GLN A 389 13.99 3.00 -0.14
CA GLN A 389 15.41 2.66 -0.11
C GLN A 389 15.89 2.20 -1.49
N ARG A 390 17.04 2.73 -1.91
CA ARG A 390 17.70 2.31 -3.14
C ARG A 390 18.32 0.95 -2.86
N ALA A 391 18.14 -0.01 -3.78
CA ALA A 391 18.69 -1.36 -3.63
C ALA A 391 20.23 -1.38 -3.84
N SER A 392 20.96 -0.87 -2.85
CA SER A 392 22.34 -1.27 -2.58
C SER A 392 22.34 -2.62 -1.85
N PHE A 393 23.42 -3.37 -1.96
CA PHE A 393 23.55 -4.71 -1.36
C PHE A 393 23.46 -4.76 0.15
N LEU A 394 23.78 -3.63 0.79
CA LEU A 394 24.22 -3.57 2.16
C LEU A 394 23.09 -3.25 3.15
N GLU A 395 21.90 -2.94 2.64
CA GLU A 395 20.98 -2.02 3.33
C GLU A 395 19.59 -2.59 3.69
N LEU A 396 19.38 -3.90 3.86
CA LEU A 396 18.07 -4.36 4.42
C LEU A 396 18.01 -5.61 5.32
N PRO A 397 18.42 -6.83 4.92
CA PRO A 397 18.54 -7.93 5.88
C PRO A 397 19.53 -7.52 6.96
N ASP A 398 20.69 -7.06 6.50
CA ASP A 398 21.74 -6.50 7.34
C ASP A 398 21.38 -5.14 7.92
N VAL A 399 20.47 -4.30 7.38
CA VAL A 399 20.13 -3.02 8.07
C VAL A 399 19.20 -3.19 9.26
N ILE A 400 18.28 -4.15 9.27
CA ILE A 400 17.50 -4.41 10.49
C ILE A 400 18.42 -5.01 11.55
N ASP A 401 19.28 -5.94 11.16
CA ASP A 401 20.33 -6.52 12.00
C ASP A 401 21.31 -5.44 12.52
N ASP A 402 21.89 -4.63 11.64
CA ASP A 402 22.86 -3.56 11.91
C ASP A 402 22.21 -2.45 12.77
N ILE A 403 20.93 -2.08 12.55
CA ILE A 403 20.20 -1.17 13.45
C ILE A 403 20.00 -1.81 14.84
N THR A 404 19.63 -3.09 14.94
CA THR A 404 19.53 -3.77 16.26
C THR A 404 20.89 -3.97 16.94
N LYS A 405 21.99 -3.89 16.19
CA LYS A 405 23.39 -3.87 16.68
C LYS A 405 23.94 -2.45 16.92
N GLY A 406 23.19 -1.40 16.57
CA GLY A 406 23.57 0.02 16.72
C GLY A 406 24.44 0.61 15.60
N GLU A 407 24.70 -0.12 14.52
CA GLU A 407 25.49 0.36 13.37
C GLU A 407 24.67 1.32 12.48
N ARG A 408 24.79 2.63 12.74
CA ARG A 408 24.18 3.70 11.93
C ARG A 408 24.75 3.75 10.49
N ARG A 409 24.15 2.99 9.55
CA ARG A 409 24.51 3.02 8.12
C ARG A 409 23.34 3.08 7.11
N CYS A 410 22.09 3.19 7.56
CA CYS A 410 20.94 3.34 6.66
C CYS A 410 20.93 4.74 6.00
N TYR A 411 20.96 4.82 4.66
CA TYR A 411 20.74 6.07 3.94
C TYR A 411 19.26 6.22 3.53
N ILE A 412 18.59 7.22 4.08
CA ILE A 412 17.18 7.51 3.76
C ILE A 412 17.13 8.54 2.63
N ASP A 413 16.54 8.15 1.50
CA ASP A 413 16.32 9.07 0.37
C ASP A 413 15.21 10.08 0.72
N HIS A 414 15.62 11.21 1.29
CA HIS A 414 14.73 12.27 1.76
C HIS A 414 13.72 12.75 0.70
N LYS A 415 14.04 12.65 -0.60
CA LYS A 415 13.13 13.05 -1.69
C LYS A 415 12.01 12.03 -1.96
N ARG A 416 12.15 10.81 -1.45
CA ARG A 416 11.17 9.71 -1.61
C ARG A 416 10.34 9.46 -0.37
N LEU A 417 10.87 9.79 0.82
CA LEU A 417 10.20 9.62 2.11
C LEU A 417 8.85 10.35 2.16
N ALA A 418 8.81 11.61 1.72
CA ALA A 418 7.61 12.42 1.80
C ALA A 418 6.46 11.91 0.90
N PRO A 419 6.66 11.59 -0.39
CA PRO A 419 5.64 10.92 -1.20
C PRO A 419 5.15 9.60 -0.61
N ALA A 420 6.04 8.75 -0.08
CA ALA A 420 5.64 7.45 0.48
C ALA A 420 4.75 7.59 1.73
N LEU A 421 5.12 8.46 2.68
CA LEU A 421 4.27 8.77 3.84
C LEU A 421 2.97 9.47 3.42
N GLY A 422 3.04 10.40 2.47
CA GLY A 422 1.88 11.11 1.92
C GLY A 422 0.85 10.16 1.29
N SER A 423 1.29 9.12 0.58
CA SER A 423 0.40 8.07 0.04
C SER A 423 -0.34 7.32 1.15
N TRP A 424 0.37 6.83 2.17
CA TRP A 424 -0.25 6.11 3.30
C TRP A 424 -1.20 6.98 4.12
N PHE A 425 -0.85 8.23 4.39
CA PHE A 425 -1.71 9.16 5.10
C PHE A 425 -2.93 9.57 4.27
N GLY A 426 -2.73 9.93 2.99
CA GLY A 426 -3.80 10.37 2.12
C GLY A 426 -4.83 9.27 1.84
N GLU A 427 -4.39 8.05 1.57
CA GLU A 427 -5.30 6.90 1.39
C GLU A 427 -6.09 6.55 2.66
N ALA A 428 -5.49 6.72 3.85
CA ALA A 428 -6.20 6.55 5.12
C ALA A 428 -7.27 7.63 5.37
N LEU A 429 -7.02 8.88 4.95
CA LEU A 429 -8.01 9.95 4.99
C LEU A 429 -9.09 9.75 3.92
N ALA A 430 -8.71 9.38 2.69
CA ALA A 430 -9.63 9.10 1.59
C ALA A 430 -10.59 7.93 1.90
N ALA A 431 -10.15 6.94 2.69
CA ALA A 431 -11.06 5.89 3.19
C ALA A 431 -12.12 6.44 4.15
N VAL A 432 -11.81 7.48 4.95
CA VAL A 432 -12.80 8.19 5.79
C VAL A 432 -13.73 9.03 4.93
N ASP A 433 -13.20 9.77 3.94
CA ASP A 433 -14.01 10.56 3.00
C ASP A 433 -14.93 9.69 2.12
N ALA A 434 -14.49 8.47 1.77
CA ALA A 434 -15.32 7.43 1.14
C ALA A 434 -16.38 6.81 2.08
N GLY A 435 -16.43 7.27 3.33
CA GLY A 435 -17.43 6.93 4.34
C GLY A 435 -17.13 5.66 5.14
N MET A 436 -15.86 5.44 5.52
CA MET A 436 -15.53 4.59 6.66
C MET A 436 -16.20 5.16 7.92
N PRO A 437 -16.93 4.36 8.73
CA PRO A 437 -17.59 4.84 9.93
C PRO A 437 -16.64 5.51 10.94
N ALA A 438 -17.12 6.57 11.60
CA ALA A 438 -16.34 7.35 12.54
C ALA A 438 -15.80 6.46 13.69
N GLY A 439 -14.48 6.40 13.81
CA GLY A 439 -13.79 5.60 14.83
C GLY A 439 -13.80 4.08 14.60
N SER A 440 -14.21 3.56 13.42
CA SER A 440 -14.06 2.12 13.12
C SER A 440 -12.67 1.75 12.57
N PHE A 441 -11.85 2.72 12.20
CA PHE A 441 -10.55 2.53 11.57
C PHE A 441 -9.49 3.51 12.10
N THR A 442 -8.27 2.99 12.33
CA THR A 442 -7.07 3.78 12.66
C THR A 442 -5.86 3.22 11.89
N LEU A 443 -5.14 4.08 11.18
CA LEU A 443 -3.80 3.81 10.67
C LEU A 443 -2.77 4.06 11.79
N VAL A 444 -1.87 3.11 12.04
CA VAL A 444 -0.79 3.24 13.02
C VAL A 444 0.55 3.08 12.30
N LEU A 445 1.43 4.06 12.39
CA LEU A 445 2.83 3.88 11.99
C LEU A 445 3.58 3.11 13.08
N ASP A 446 4.08 1.93 12.72
CA ASP A 446 4.87 1.08 13.61
C ASP A 446 6.37 1.35 13.42
N GLY A 447 7.02 1.91 14.44
CA GLY A 447 8.45 2.17 14.48
C GLY A 447 9.32 0.95 14.77
N ASN A 448 8.76 -0.24 15.01
CA ASN A 448 9.53 -1.42 15.37
C ASN A 448 10.41 -1.94 14.22
N PRO A 449 11.58 -2.52 14.54
CA PRO A 449 12.14 -2.71 15.89
C PRO A 449 12.91 -1.49 16.44
N ALA A 450 12.96 -0.37 15.71
CA ALA A 450 13.84 0.76 15.99
C ALA A 450 13.06 2.04 16.34
N ILE A 451 12.24 1.96 17.39
CA ILE A 451 11.29 2.99 17.82
C ILE A 451 11.95 4.36 18.10
N ASN A 452 13.18 4.35 18.64
CA ASN A 452 13.96 5.56 18.91
C ASN A 452 14.48 6.23 17.63
N LEU A 453 14.96 5.44 16.66
CA LEU A 453 15.42 5.93 15.37
C LEU A 453 14.25 6.43 14.50
N SER A 454 13.08 5.80 14.64
CA SER A 454 11.81 6.29 14.07
C SER A 454 11.45 7.67 14.61
N SER A 455 11.57 7.86 15.94
CA SER A 455 11.38 9.15 16.60
C SER A 455 12.36 10.20 16.08
N GLU A 456 13.65 9.85 15.95
CA GLU A 456 14.72 10.72 15.43
C GLU A 456 14.45 11.17 13.97
N ILE A 457 13.98 10.27 13.10
CA ILE A 457 13.60 10.62 11.72
C ILE A 457 12.47 11.65 11.71
N PHE A 458 11.43 11.45 12.50
CA PHE A 458 10.31 12.39 12.53
C PHE A 458 10.72 13.75 13.11
N GLN A 459 11.45 13.76 14.23
CA GLN A 459 11.90 14.97 14.93
C GLN A 459 12.92 15.80 14.12
N ASN A 460 13.92 15.15 13.52
CA ASN A 460 15.07 15.82 12.91
C ASN A 460 14.99 15.92 11.38
N THR A 461 14.10 15.19 10.71
CA THR A 461 13.86 15.29 9.27
C THR A 461 12.45 15.79 8.95
N ILE A 462 11.40 15.16 9.47
CA ILE A 462 10.04 15.42 8.97
C ILE A 462 9.48 16.74 9.53
N GLN A 463 9.40 16.92 10.85
CA GLN A 463 8.88 18.16 11.47
C GLN A 463 9.58 19.44 10.94
N PRO A 464 10.92 19.52 10.79
CA PRO A 464 11.54 20.72 10.23
C PRO A 464 11.15 20.96 8.76
N ASN A 465 11.17 19.95 7.88
CA ASN A 465 10.81 20.16 6.47
C ASN A 465 9.31 20.50 6.30
N ILE A 466 8.42 19.89 7.10
CA ILE A 466 6.99 20.26 7.18
C ILE A 466 6.81 21.72 7.58
N THR A 467 7.57 22.19 8.57
CA THR A 467 7.50 23.56 9.07
C THR A 467 8.06 24.56 8.05
N VAL A 468 9.12 24.18 7.32
CA VAL A 468 9.66 24.97 6.20
C VAL A 468 8.64 25.09 5.05
N GLU A 469 7.97 24.00 4.68
CA GLU A 469 6.91 24.02 3.64
C GLU A 469 5.75 24.96 4.05
N LYS A 470 5.28 24.85 5.30
CA LYS A 470 4.24 25.72 5.86
C LYS A 470 4.69 27.19 5.98
N ALA A 471 5.95 27.44 6.32
CA ALA A 471 6.51 28.79 6.40
C ALA A 471 6.60 29.43 5.00
N PHE A 472 7.07 28.67 4.01
CA PHE A 472 7.14 29.12 2.61
C PHE A 472 5.75 29.52 2.09
N GLY A 473 4.73 28.66 2.26
CA GLY A 473 3.36 28.98 1.85
C GLY A 473 2.80 30.26 2.51
N ARG A 474 3.16 30.54 3.77
CA ARG A 474 2.80 31.79 4.46
C ARG A 474 3.60 33.01 3.98
N CYS A 475 4.90 32.88 3.72
CA CYS A 475 5.74 34.00 3.27
C CYS A 475 5.36 34.47 1.86
N PHE A 476 5.06 33.55 0.94
CA PHE A 476 4.86 33.87 -0.48
C PHE A 476 3.39 33.93 -0.90
N ASN A 477 2.47 33.47 -0.04
CA ASN A 477 1.02 33.54 -0.23
C ASN A 477 0.59 32.98 -1.61
N THR A 478 1.32 31.98 -2.09
CA THR A 478 1.25 31.44 -3.44
C THR A 478 0.05 30.50 -3.59
N GLY A 479 -0.93 30.90 -4.41
CA GLY A 479 -1.93 29.97 -4.93
C GLY A 479 -1.23 28.85 -5.74
N PRO A 480 -1.82 27.64 -5.81
CA PRO A 480 -1.12 26.42 -6.29
C PRO A 480 -0.51 26.54 -7.70
N ASP A 481 -1.06 27.40 -8.57
CA ASP A 481 -0.55 27.62 -9.92
C ASP A 481 0.81 28.37 -9.99
N SER A 482 1.08 29.25 -9.01
CA SER A 482 2.23 30.18 -9.04
C SER A 482 3.58 29.56 -8.67
N VAL A 483 3.61 28.30 -8.22
CA VAL A 483 4.85 27.55 -7.89
C VAL A 483 5.69 27.24 -9.15
N ASN A 484 5.10 27.29 -10.36
CA ASN A 484 5.78 26.90 -11.59
C ASN A 484 6.69 27.95 -12.24
N GLU A 485 6.47 29.25 -12.01
CA GLU A 485 7.24 30.31 -12.69
C GLU A 485 8.61 30.55 -12.02
N TYR A 486 8.65 30.70 -10.70
CA TYR A 486 9.92 30.90 -9.96
C TYR A 486 10.82 29.65 -9.95
N GLY A 487 10.26 28.45 -10.11
CA GLY A 487 10.99 27.18 -9.98
C GLY A 487 12.01 26.87 -11.08
N GLN A 488 12.15 27.70 -12.12
CA GLN A 488 13.05 27.45 -13.26
C GLN A 488 14.41 28.16 -13.16
N LEU A 489 14.50 29.29 -12.46
CA LEU A 489 15.69 30.16 -12.51
C LEU A 489 16.88 29.68 -11.64
N ALA A 490 16.63 28.91 -10.58
CA ALA A 490 17.65 28.52 -9.59
C ALA A 490 17.97 27.01 -9.54
N GLY A 491 17.33 26.17 -10.35
CA GLY A 491 17.50 24.71 -10.34
C GLY A 491 17.01 23.98 -9.07
N ILE A 492 16.65 24.72 -8.02
CA ILE A 492 16.06 24.22 -6.77
C ILE A 492 14.56 24.50 -6.79
N LYS A 493 13.72 23.44 -6.78
CA LYS A 493 12.28 23.59 -6.51
C LYS A 493 12.05 23.83 -5.01
N ILE A 494 12.11 25.10 -4.60
CA ILE A 494 11.67 25.54 -3.28
C ILE A 494 10.13 25.46 -3.24
N GLY A 495 9.56 24.94 -2.14
CA GLY A 495 8.11 24.75 -2.03
C GLY A 495 7.58 23.51 -2.75
N SER A 496 8.17 22.31 -2.52
CA SER A 496 7.72 21.06 -3.16
C SER A 496 8.12 19.75 -2.48
N TRP A 497 8.48 19.75 -1.19
CA TRP A 497 8.91 18.53 -0.49
C TRP A 497 7.72 17.75 0.11
N ALA A 498 6.80 18.42 0.79
CA ALA A 498 5.61 17.82 1.37
C ALA A 498 4.33 18.12 0.56
N GLY A 499 3.72 17.08 -0.01
CA GLY A 499 2.36 17.17 -0.55
C GLY A 499 1.31 17.39 0.54
N ASN A 500 0.12 17.84 0.16
CA ASN A 500 -1.00 18.15 1.06
C ASN A 500 -1.39 16.97 1.95
N HIS A 501 -1.31 15.74 1.45
CA HIS A 501 -1.60 14.54 2.25
C HIS A 501 -0.58 14.29 3.36
N LEU A 502 0.69 14.62 3.13
CA LEU A 502 1.72 14.55 4.17
C LEU A 502 1.50 15.64 5.22
N LEU A 503 1.19 16.86 4.80
CA LEU A 503 0.86 17.99 5.69
C LEU A 503 -0.34 17.65 6.59
N ARG A 504 -1.45 17.19 6.00
CA ARG A 504 -2.66 16.76 6.73
C ARG A 504 -2.41 15.58 7.66
N GLY A 505 -1.69 14.55 7.21
CA GLY A 505 -1.38 13.38 8.02
C GLY A 505 -0.47 13.69 9.21
N MET A 506 0.50 14.60 9.04
CA MET A 506 1.30 15.12 10.14
C MET A 506 0.46 15.95 11.11
N ASP A 507 -0.50 16.75 10.64
CA ASP A 507 -1.42 17.47 11.53
C ASP A 507 -2.35 16.52 12.29
N HIS A 508 -2.75 15.37 11.71
CA HIS A 508 -3.46 14.32 12.45
C HIS A 508 -2.59 13.69 13.54
N LEU A 509 -1.32 13.35 13.25
CA LEU A 509 -0.37 12.82 14.23
C LEU A 509 -0.10 13.82 15.37
N ASN A 510 0.19 15.07 15.03
CA ASN A 510 0.54 16.12 15.99
C ASN A 510 -0.64 16.46 16.94
N ASN A 511 -1.88 16.40 16.46
CA ASN A 511 -3.09 16.65 17.26
C ASN A 511 -3.70 15.37 17.88
N GLN A 512 -3.02 14.22 17.81
CA GLN A 512 -3.48 12.91 18.32
C GLN A 512 -4.87 12.50 17.79
N ALA A 513 -5.14 12.76 16.52
CA ALA A 513 -6.40 12.39 15.88
C ALA A 513 -6.61 10.86 15.85
N SER A 514 -7.87 10.44 15.85
CA SER A 514 -8.24 9.01 15.90
C SER A 514 -7.91 8.20 14.64
N VAL A 515 -7.67 8.87 13.50
CA VAL A 515 -7.50 8.22 12.19
C VAL A 515 -6.05 7.83 11.90
N ILE A 516 -5.07 8.63 12.35
CA ILE A 516 -3.64 8.41 12.06
C ILE A 516 -2.85 8.58 13.36
N GLN A 517 -2.13 7.54 13.75
CA GLN A 517 -1.36 7.44 14.99
C GLN A 517 0.02 6.83 14.73
N CYS A 518 0.88 6.82 15.74
CA CYS A 518 2.17 6.13 15.71
C CYS A 518 2.53 5.62 17.11
N ASN A 519 3.36 4.58 17.20
CA ASN A 519 3.82 4.05 18.50
C ASN A 519 5.14 4.67 19.01
N PHE A 520 5.81 5.47 18.18
CA PHE A 520 7.01 6.24 18.51
C PHE A 520 6.67 7.72 18.78
N ASN A 521 7.65 8.54 19.18
CA ASN A 521 7.43 9.97 19.43
C ASN A 521 7.73 10.79 18.15
N PRO A 522 6.74 11.37 17.46
CA PRO A 522 6.96 12.14 16.23
C PRO A 522 7.57 13.54 16.49
N GLY A 523 7.75 13.93 17.75
CA GLY A 523 8.15 15.28 18.14
C GLY A 523 6.98 16.27 18.14
N MET A 524 7.24 17.44 18.71
CA MET A 524 6.36 18.60 18.52
C MET A 524 6.59 19.21 17.12
N PRO A 525 5.59 19.90 16.55
CA PRO A 525 5.82 20.83 15.46
C PRO A 525 6.92 21.82 15.81
N TRP A 526 7.74 22.22 14.83
CA TRP A 526 8.68 23.32 15.04
C TRP A 526 7.92 24.66 15.01
N ASP A 527 8.52 25.70 15.59
CA ASP A 527 7.91 27.04 15.65
C ASP A 527 7.79 27.65 14.24
N LEU A 528 6.55 27.67 13.75
CA LEU A 528 6.19 28.15 12.41
C LEU A 528 6.28 29.68 12.30
N ASP A 529 5.95 30.42 13.35
CA ASP A 529 5.95 31.89 13.32
C ASP A 529 7.39 32.41 13.37
N LYS A 530 8.25 31.78 14.18
CA LYS A 530 9.70 31.98 14.15
C LYS A 530 10.30 31.58 12.79
N MET A 531 9.92 30.42 12.22
CA MET A 531 10.43 29.98 10.92
C MET A 531 10.03 30.93 9.78
N VAL A 532 8.86 31.55 9.86
CA VAL A 532 8.43 32.64 8.96
C VAL A 532 9.28 33.88 9.18
N GLU A 533 9.49 34.30 10.43
CA GLU A 533 10.29 35.49 10.76
C GLU A 533 11.76 35.37 10.30
N GLU A 534 12.41 34.24 10.57
CA GLU A 534 13.77 33.92 10.12
C GLU A 534 13.91 33.88 8.58
N ARG A 535 12.80 33.76 7.83
CA ARG A 535 12.80 33.55 6.37
C ARG A 535 11.96 34.55 5.58
N ARG A 536 11.63 35.72 6.17
CA ARG A 536 10.95 36.84 5.46
C ARG A 536 11.75 37.41 4.28
N GLN A 537 13.03 37.07 4.14
CA GLN A 537 13.95 37.64 3.14
C GLN A 537 14.24 36.74 1.93
N TRP A 538 13.74 35.50 1.89
CA TRP A 538 13.70 34.77 0.60
C TRP A 538 12.71 35.47 -0.35
N PRO A 539 12.94 35.51 -1.68
CA PRO A 539 14.15 35.21 -2.43
C PRO A 539 14.95 36.48 -2.80
N ALA A 540 15.23 37.37 -1.84
CA ALA A 540 16.06 38.56 -2.09
C ALA A 540 17.56 38.21 -2.24
N GLU A 541 17.99 37.09 -1.64
CA GLU A 541 19.33 36.52 -1.84
C GLU A 541 19.39 35.75 -3.17
N GLY A 542 19.46 36.52 -4.26
CA GLY A 542 19.59 36.05 -5.64
C GLY A 542 20.92 36.42 -6.30
N GLU A 543 21.93 36.82 -5.52
CA GLU A 543 23.24 37.30 -6.00
C GLU A 543 24.40 36.68 -5.18
N GLU A 544 24.93 35.54 -5.64
CA GLU A 544 26.35 35.32 -6.04
C GLU A 544 26.57 33.88 -6.58
#